data_AF-A9F7D0-F1
#
_entry.id   AF-A9F7D0-F1
#
_cell.length_a   1.000
_cell.length_b   1.000
_cell.length_c   1.000
_cell.angle_alpha   90.00
_cell.angle_beta   90.00
_cell.angle_gamma   90.00
#
_symmetry.space_group_name_H-M   'P 1'
#
loop_
_entity.id
_entity.type
_entity.pdbx_description
1 polymer ?
#
loop_
_entity_poly.entity_id
_entity_poly.type
_entity_poly.pdbx_seq_one_letter_code
_entity_poly.pdbx_strand_id
1 'polypeptide(L)'
;MKKIEREEEVDRLIELVGAGSWDVIHGVLERQFAVLHNRAQVLIGLCGIVITTTGFSGRLIAGTSPHAQGLIIAGVAIVLLSATLIVWGVQHIRWLTQQPGDDLRGWLFASLAYRDRKTAIYRVAIAFLLAGLSFYVIAIAMMLLHPTAAPSPGGR
;
A
#
# COMPACT_ATOMS: atom_id res chain seq x y z
N MET A 1 -1.46 -22.23 4.03
CA MET A 1 -1.81 -22.44 2.61
C MET A 1 -0.53 -22.81 1.86
N LYS A 2 -0.54 -23.91 1.10
CA LYS A 2 0.62 -24.33 0.30
C LYS A 2 0.90 -23.25 -0.75
N LYS A 3 2.15 -22.82 -0.89
CA LYS A 3 2.56 -21.88 -1.94
C LYS A 3 2.53 -22.68 -3.24
N ILE A 4 1.55 -22.40 -4.09
CA ILE A 4 1.41 -23.01 -5.42
C ILE A 4 2.43 -22.31 -6.31
N GLU A 5 3.22 -23.08 -7.06
CA GLU A 5 4.13 -22.47 -8.03
C GLU A 5 3.34 -21.90 -9.21
N ARG A 6 3.89 -20.89 -9.90
CA ARG A 6 3.13 -20.17 -10.93
C ARG A 6 2.66 -21.10 -12.05
N GLU A 7 3.47 -22.10 -12.41
CA GLU A 7 3.12 -23.12 -13.40
C GLU A 7 1.94 -23.98 -12.93
N GLU A 8 1.94 -24.42 -11.68
CA GLU A 8 0.80 -25.15 -11.08
C GLU A 8 -0.47 -24.28 -11.00
N GLU A 9 -0.34 -22.97 -10.79
CA GLU A 9 -1.48 -22.05 -10.78
C GLU A 9 -2.08 -21.86 -12.18
N VAL A 10 -1.24 -21.74 -13.21
CA VAL A 10 -1.65 -21.70 -14.62
C VAL A 10 -2.44 -22.96 -14.98
N ASP A 11 -1.88 -24.12 -14.68
CA ASP A 11 -2.49 -25.41 -15.05
C ASP A 11 -3.82 -25.61 -14.30
N ARG A 12 -3.89 -25.24 -13.02
CA ARG A 12 -5.15 -25.25 -12.24
C ARG A 12 -6.19 -24.29 -12.78
N LEU A 13 -5.80 -23.09 -13.20
CA LEU A 13 -6.74 -22.10 -13.75
C LEU A 13 -7.34 -22.61 -15.07
N ILE A 14 -6.52 -23.24 -15.92
CA ILE A 14 -6.97 -23.86 -17.16
C ILE A 14 -7.91 -25.05 -16.87
N GLU A 15 -7.56 -25.90 -15.90
CA GLU A 15 -8.37 -27.04 -15.50
C GLU A 15 -9.72 -26.62 -14.88
N LEU A 16 -9.72 -25.61 -14.01
CA LEU A 16 -10.93 -25.10 -13.33
C LEU A 16 -11.92 -24.41 -14.27
N VAL A 17 -11.42 -23.73 -15.31
CA VAL A 17 -12.24 -22.94 -16.23
C VAL A 17 -12.66 -23.74 -17.47
N GLY A 18 -11.96 -24.85 -17.76
CA GLY A 18 -12.11 -25.61 -19.00
C GLY A 18 -11.34 -24.96 -20.15
N ALA A 19 -10.73 -25.78 -21.01
CA ALA A 19 -9.68 -25.44 -21.97
C ALA A 19 -10.07 -24.50 -23.14
N GLY A 20 -11.12 -23.68 -23.05
CA GLY A 20 -11.61 -22.88 -24.19
C GLY A 20 -12.18 -21.50 -23.90
N SER A 21 -12.40 -21.11 -22.65
CA SER A 21 -13.15 -19.89 -22.34
C SER A 21 -12.24 -18.73 -21.96
N TRP A 22 -11.59 -18.11 -22.96
CA TRP A 22 -10.75 -16.90 -22.79
C TRP A 22 -11.44 -15.84 -21.90
N ASP A 23 -12.71 -15.57 -22.18
CA ASP A 23 -13.50 -14.57 -21.45
C ASP A 23 -13.62 -14.86 -19.95
N VAL A 24 -13.70 -16.14 -19.59
CA VAL A 24 -13.81 -16.56 -18.19
C VAL A 24 -12.46 -16.40 -17.48
N ILE A 25 -11.36 -16.82 -18.12
CA ILE A 25 -10.01 -16.65 -17.56
C ILE A 25 -9.68 -15.17 -17.41
N HIS A 26 -9.95 -14.38 -18.44
CA HIS A 26 -9.77 -12.93 -18.41
C HIS A 26 -10.60 -12.31 -17.28
N GLY A 27 -11.88 -12.66 -17.16
CA GLY A 27 -12.75 -12.14 -16.10
C GLY A 27 -12.32 -12.54 -14.68
N VAL A 28 -11.74 -13.73 -14.49
CA VAL A 28 -11.15 -14.13 -13.20
C VAL A 28 -9.95 -13.26 -12.87
N LEU A 29 -9.01 -13.08 -13.81
CA LEU A 29 -7.83 -12.24 -13.58
C LEU A 29 -8.21 -10.79 -13.35
N GLU A 30 -9.10 -10.22 -14.16
CA GLU A 30 -9.58 -8.85 -14.01
C GLU A 30 -10.14 -8.61 -12.60
N ARG A 31 -10.94 -9.53 -12.07
CA ARG A 31 -11.43 -9.47 -10.68
C ARG A 31 -10.30 -9.50 -9.66
N GLN A 32 -9.28 -10.34 -9.83
CA GLN A 32 -8.12 -10.37 -8.93
C GLN A 32 -7.34 -9.06 -8.95
N PHE A 33 -7.12 -8.47 -10.13
CA PHE A 33 -6.48 -7.17 -10.26
C PHE A 33 -7.34 -6.04 -9.67
N ALA A 34 -8.66 -6.09 -9.85
CA ALA A 34 -9.59 -5.13 -9.25
C ALA A 34 -9.53 -5.19 -7.71
N VAL A 35 -9.48 -6.39 -7.11
CA VAL A 35 -9.29 -6.55 -5.66
C VAL A 35 -7.97 -5.93 -5.19
N LEU A 36 -6.87 -6.18 -5.91
CA LEU A 36 -5.57 -5.58 -5.58
C LEU A 36 -5.60 -4.06 -5.68
N HIS A 37 -6.20 -3.53 -6.74
CA HIS A 37 -6.36 -2.09 -6.96
C HIS A 37 -7.19 -1.43 -5.86
N ASN A 38 -8.34 -2.01 -5.49
CA ASN A 38 -9.21 -1.51 -4.43
C ASN A 38 -8.49 -1.50 -3.07
N ARG A 39 -7.77 -2.56 -2.72
CA ARG A 39 -6.97 -2.62 -1.48
C ARG A 39 -5.86 -1.56 -1.47
N ALA A 40 -5.22 -1.32 -2.62
CA ALA A 40 -4.22 -0.27 -2.76
C ALA A 40 -4.82 1.15 -2.62
N GLN A 41 -6.02 1.40 -3.14
CA GLN A 41 -6.73 2.67 -2.96
C GLN A 41 -7.05 2.94 -1.47
N VAL A 42 -7.50 1.92 -0.73
CA VAL A 42 -7.71 2.03 0.72
C VAL A 42 -6.40 2.40 1.43
N LEU A 43 -5.27 1.77 1.04
CA LEU A 43 -3.96 2.08 1.63
C LEU A 43 -3.52 3.53 1.35
N ILE A 44 -3.74 4.04 0.13
CA ILE A 44 -3.51 5.45 -0.21
C ILE A 44 -4.37 6.37 0.66
N GLY A 45 -5.64 6.04 0.85
CA GLY A 45 -6.54 6.80 1.72
C GLY A 45 -6.03 6.89 3.15
N LEU A 46 -5.55 5.77 3.72
CA LEU A 46 -4.94 5.74 5.04
C LEU A 46 -3.67 6.61 5.12
N CYS A 47 -2.81 6.58 4.09
CA CYS A 47 -1.65 7.47 4.01
C CYS A 47 -2.08 8.95 4.03
N GLY A 48 -3.11 9.29 3.24
CA GLY A 48 -3.68 10.63 3.21
C GLY A 48 -4.17 11.11 4.58
N ILE A 49 -4.89 10.26 5.32
CA ILE A 49 -5.37 10.57 6.68
C ILE A 49 -4.20 10.86 7.64
N VAL A 50 -3.13 10.06 7.60
CA VAL A 50 -1.97 10.28 8.47
C VAL A 50 -1.29 11.61 8.15
N ILE A 51 -1.11 11.91 6.86
CA ILE A 51 -0.48 13.16 6.41
C ILE A 51 -1.33 14.37 6.81
N THR A 52 -2.64 14.34 6.59
CA THR A 52 -3.53 15.47 6.93
C THR A 52 -3.64 15.67 8.43
N THR A 53 -3.78 14.59 9.21
CA THR A 53 -3.82 14.67 10.68
C THR A 53 -2.51 15.27 11.21
N THR A 54 -1.37 14.86 10.64
CA THR A 54 -0.07 15.47 10.95
C THR A 54 0.00 16.94 10.54
N GLY A 55 -0.65 17.36 9.46
CA GLY A 55 -0.73 18.77 9.08
C GLY A 55 -1.40 19.64 10.16
N PHE A 56 -2.43 19.10 10.84
CA PHE A 56 -3.12 19.80 11.93
C PHE A 56 -2.34 19.75 13.25
N SER A 57 -1.88 18.56 13.67
CA SER A 57 -1.26 18.34 14.99
C SER A 57 0.26 18.44 15.00
N GLY A 58 0.91 18.43 13.84
CA GLY A 58 2.36 18.27 13.70
C GLY A 58 3.16 19.41 14.32
N ARG A 59 2.66 20.64 14.30
CA ARG A 59 3.31 21.78 14.98
C ARG A 59 3.33 21.61 16.50
N LEU A 60 2.25 21.08 17.08
CA LEU A 60 2.18 20.79 18.51
C LEU A 60 3.16 19.66 18.87
N ILE A 61 3.18 18.60 18.07
CA ILE A 61 4.08 17.46 18.28
C ILE A 61 5.55 17.89 18.18
N ALA A 62 5.91 18.61 17.12
CA ALA A 62 7.27 19.08 16.88
C ALA A 62 7.74 20.10 17.93
N GLY A 63 6.82 20.84 18.54
CA GLY A 63 7.12 21.82 19.60
C GLY A 63 7.44 21.20 20.97
N THR A 64 7.25 19.89 21.16
CA THR A 64 7.44 19.24 22.47
C THR A 64 8.88 18.86 22.77
N SER A 65 9.57 18.21 21.85
CA SER A 65 10.96 17.80 22.00
C SER A 65 11.63 17.53 20.66
N PRO A 66 12.97 17.69 20.55
CA PRO A 66 13.71 17.36 19.33
C PRO A 66 13.54 15.89 18.90
N HIS A 67 13.36 14.97 19.87
CA HIS A 67 13.10 13.57 19.60
C HIS A 67 11.71 13.34 18.96
N ALA A 68 10.66 13.95 19.51
CA ALA A 68 9.32 13.89 18.92
C ALA A 68 9.28 14.53 17.52
N GLN A 69 10.02 15.62 17.32
CA GLN A 69 10.21 16.25 16.01
C GLN A 69 10.89 15.30 15.00
N GLY A 70 11.97 14.62 15.41
CA GLY A 70 12.62 13.63 14.56
C GLY A 70 11.70 12.48 14.18
N LEU A 71 10.95 11.95 15.15
CA LEU A 71 10.01 10.84 14.93
C LEU A 71 8.85 11.23 14.00
N ILE A 72 8.27 12.43 14.16
CA ILE A 72 7.14 12.85 13.31
C ILE A 72 7.59 13.08 11.86
N ILE A 73 8.76 13.69 11.65
CA ILE A 73 9.32 13.90 10.31
C ILE A 73 9.64 12.55 9.66
N ALA A 74 10.32 11.66 10.37
CA ALA A 74 10.65 10.33 9.86
C ALA A 74 9.38 9.52 9.56
N GLY A 75 8.40 9.55 10.46
CA GLY A 75 7.12 8.85 10.30
C GLY A 75 6.38 9.30 9.04
N VAL A 76 6.21 10.62 8.85
CA VAL A 76 5.55 11.17 7.65
C VAL A 76 6.34 10.85 6.38
N ALA A 77 7.67 10.95 6.40
CA ALA A 77 8.51 10.62 5.24
C ALA A 77 8.36 9.15 4.83
N ILE A 78 8.30 8.23 5.80
CA ILE A 78 8.09 6.80 5.56
C ILE A 78 6.68 6.53 5.01
N VAL A 79 5.65 7.21 5.54
CA VAL A 79 4.27 7.10 5.02
C VAL A 79 4.18 7.62 3.59
N LEU A 80 4.83 8.74 3.28
CA LEU A 80 4.91 9.27 1.91
C LEU A 80 5.58 8.27 0.97
N LEU A 81 6.69 7.65 1.39
CA LEU A 81 7.36 6.61 0.62
C LEU A 81 6.44 5.41 0.35
N SER A 82 5.65 4.98 1.34
CA SER A 82 4.62 3.94 1.15
C SER A 82 3.60 4.34 0.07
N ALA A 83 3.07 5.57 0.13
CA ALA A 83 2.14 6.08 -0.87
C ALA A 83 2.78 6.10 -2.27
N THR A 84 4.02 6.56 -2.40
CA THR A 84 4.77 6.55 -3.67
C THR A 84 4.94 5.13 -4.22
N LEU A 85 5.28 4.15 -3.38
CA LEU A 85 5.40 2.75 -3.79
C LEU A 85 4.07 2.18 -4.32
N ILE A 86 2.94 2.53 -3.70
CA ILE A 86 1.62 2.10 -4.19
C ILE A 86 1.28 2.76 -5.52
N VAL A 87 1.45 4.07 -5.63
CA VAL A 87 1.11 4.82 -6.85
C VAL A 87 1.94 4.33 -8.03
N TRP A 88 3.26 4.22 -7.86
CA TRP A 88 4.13 3.77 -8.94
C TRP A 88 4.03 2.26 -9.18
N GLY A 89 3.99 1.44 -8.15
CA GLY A 89 4.04 -0.02 -8.30
C GLY A 89 2.68 -0.63 -8.65
N VAL A 90 1.66 -0.31 -7.87
CA VAL A 90 0.35 -1.01 -7.94
C VAL A 90 -0.62 -0.26 -8.84
N GLN A 91 -0.71 1.06 -8.73
CA GLN A 91 -1.67 1.87 -9.48
C GLN A 91 -1.27 2.10 -10.93
N HIS A 92 0.01 1.93 -11.29
CA HIS A 92 0.43 2.03 -12.70
C HIS A 92 -0.32 1.00 -13.55
N ILE A 93 -1.17 1.49 -14.46
CA ILE A 93 -2.05 0.68 -15.29
C ILE A 93 -1.27 0.17 -16.51
N ARG A 94 -1.23 -1.14 -16.66
CA ARG A 94 -1.01 -1.81 -17.95
C ARG A 94 -2.20 -2.73 -18.13
N TRP A 95 -2.86 -2.64 -19.27
CA TRP A 95 -4.06 -3.43 -19.55
C TRP A 95 -3.69 -4.91 -19.61
N LEU A 96 -4.61 -5.78 -19.16
CA LEU A 96 -4.39 -7.22 -19.19
C LEU A 96 -4.28 -7.74 -20.63
N THR A 97 -4.97 -7.08 -21.56
CA THR A 97 -4.88 -7.30 -23.01
C THR A 97 -3.52 -6.95 -23.61
N GLN A 98 -2.67 -6.20 -22.90
CA GLN A 98 -1.32 -5.82 -23.34
C GLN A 98 -0.23 -6.74 -22.78
N GLN A 99 -0.58 -7.79 -22.03
CA GLN A 99 0.41 -8.73 -21.51
C GLN A 99 0.97 -9.59 -22.65
N PRO A 100 2.28 -9.89 -22.62
CA PRO A 100 2.93 -10.68 -23.66
C PRO A 100 2.52 -12.16 -23.57
N GLY A 101 2.53 -12.86 -24.70
CA GLY A 101 2.25 -14.29 -24.79
C GLY A 101 1.63 -14.64 -26.15
N ASP A 102 2.22 -15.60 -26.86
CA ASP A 102 1.75 -16.03 -28.18
C ASP A 102 0.57 -17.03 -28.07
N ASP A 103 0.42 -17.65 -26.89
CA ASP A 103 -0.65 -18.58 -26.54
C ASP A 103 -1.30 -18.21 -25.20
N LEU A 104 -2.47 -18.80 -24.91
CA LEU A 104 -3.21 -18.57 -23.66
C LEU A 104 -2.33 -18.86 -22.43
N ARG A 105 -1.53 -19.93 -22.48
CA ARG A 105 -0.69 -20.34 -21.35
C ARG A 105 0.42 -19.31 -21.08
N GLY A 106 1.11 -18.84 -22.11
CA GLY A 106 2.12 -17.80 -22.03
C GLY A 106 1.55 -16.48 -21.53
N TRP A 107 0.39 -16.05 -22.07
CA TRP A 107 -0.29 -14.85 -21.61
C TRP A 107 -0.72 -14.94 -20.15
N LEU A 108 -1.25 -16.09 -19.72
CA LEU A 108 -1.67 -16.33 -18.33
C LEU A 108 -0.47 -16.30 -17.39
N PHE A 109 0.63 -16.94 -17.78
CA PHE A 109 1.88 -16.93 -17.01
C PHE A 109 2.43 -15.51 -16.82
N ALA A 110 2.49 -14.70 -17.90
CA ALA A 110 2.93 -13.32 -17.84
C ALA A 110 1.99 -12.46 -16.97
N SER A 111 0.68 -12.65 -17.10
CA SER A 111 -0.34 -11.96 -16.32
C SER A 111 -0.23 -12.26 -14.82
N LEU A 112 -0.02 -13.52 -14.44
CA LEU A 112 0.20 -13.93 -13.05
C LEU A 112 1.52 -13.38 -12.50
N ALA A 113 2.60 -13.39 -13.29
CA ALA A 113 3.87 -12.79 -12.89
C ALA A 113 3.72 -11.28 -12.63
N TYR A 114 2.97 -10.58 -13.47
CA TYR A 114 2.64 -9.17 -13.30
C TYR A 114 1.83 -8.91 -12.01
N ARG A 115 0.81 -9.75 -11.73
CA ARG A 115 0.01 -9.71 -10.50
C ARG A 115 0.88 -9.90 -9.25
N ASP A 116 1.76 -10.90 -9.27
CA ASP A 116 2.62 -11.24 -8.14
C ASP A 116 3.59 -10.10 -7.82
N ARG A 117 4.18 -9.47 -8.85
CA ARG A 117 5.04 -8.31 -8.69
C ARG A 117 4.31 -7.16 -8.00
N LYS A 118 3.10 -6.83 -8.44
CA LYS A 118 2.28 -5.79 -7.79
C LYS A 118 1.92 -6.16 -6.35
N THR A 119 1.60 -7.43 -6.11
CA THR A 119 1.30 -7.94 -4.76
C THR A 119 2.52 -7.83 -3.83
N ALA A 120 3.73 -8.12 -4.34
CA ALA A 120 4.97 -7.96 -3.58
C ALA A 120 5.22 -6.48 -3.21
N ILE A 121 5.07 -5.56 -4.17
CA ILE A 121 5.20 -4.12 -3.90
C ILE A 121 4.15 -3.66 -2.88
N TYR A 122 2.91 -4.12 -3.01
CA TYR A 122 1.84 -3.82 -2.05
C TYR A 122 2.20 -4.27 -0.63
N ARG A 123 2.78 -5.47 -0.46
CA ARG A 123 3.23 -5.97 0.86
C ARG A 123 4.35 -5.11 1.44
N VAL A 124 5.31 -4.71 0.61
CA VAL A 124 6.38 -3.80 1.02
C VAL A 124 5.78 -2.47 1.47
N ALA A 125 4.89 -1.87 0.68
CA ALA A 125 4.24 -0.61 1.04
C ALA A 125 3.44 -0.69 2.36
N ILE A 126 2.77 -1.81 2.65
CA ILE A 126 2.14 -2.04 3.97
C ILE A 126 3.19 -1.96 5.09
N ALA A 127 4.33 -2.63 4.93
CA ALA A 127 5.37 -2.62 5.95
C ALA A 127 5.90 -1.19 6.20
N PHE A 128 6.11 -0.41 5.14
CA PHE A 128 6.46 1.02 5.27
C PHE A 128 5.36 1.82 5.98
N LEU A 129 4.08 1.65 5.60
CA LEU A 129 2.99 2.36 6.26
C LEU A 129 2.95 2.04 7.76
N LEU A 130 3.07 0.77 8.14
CA LEU A 130 3.06 0.36 9.54
C LEU A 130 4.23 0.94 10.32
N ALA A 131 5.44 0.92 9.76
CA ALA A 131 6.62 1.51 10.38
C ALA A 131 6.46 3.03 10.57
N GLY A 132 5.98 3.73 9.53
CA GLY A 132 5.74 5.18 9.60
C GLY A 132 4.64 5.53 10.61
N LEU A 133 3.58 4.73 10.67
CA LEU A 133 2.50 4.88 11.64
C LEU A 133 3.00 4.63 13.08
N SER A 134 3.89 3.66 13.30
CA SER A 134 4.51 3.46 14.62
C SER A 134 5.28 4.69 15.08
N PHE A 135 6.10 5.29 14.20
CA PHE A 135 6.83 6.52 14.54
C PHE A 135 5.89 7.69 14.84
N TYR A 136 4.83 7.84 14.04
CA TYR A 136 3.78 8.83 14.26
C TYR A 136 3.11 8.67 15.64
N VAL A 137 2.71 7.44 16.00
CA VAL A 137 2.07 7.14 17.29
C VAL A 137 3.03 7.39 18.46
N ILE A 138 4.30 7.01 18.35
CA ILE A 138 5.30 7.28 19.39
C ILE A 138 5.48 8.79 19.57
N ALA A 139 5.54 9.56 18.49
CA ALA A 139 5.66 11.02 18.56
C ALA A 139 4.46 11.66 19.28
N ILE A 140 3.24 11.19 18.99
CA ILE A 140 2.04 11.61 19.72
C ILE A 140 2.12 11.23 21.20
N ALA A 141 2.53 10.00 21.52
CA ALA A 141 2.65 9.57 22.90
C ALA A 141 3.65 10.45 23.67
N MET A 142 4.78 10.79 23.06
CA MET A 142 5.76 11.72 23.66
C MET A 142 5.17 13.12 23.90
N MET A 143 4.38 13.63 22.95
CA MET A 143 3.68 14.90 23.10
C MET A 143 2.69 14.86 24.27
N LEU A 144 1.93 13.77 24.41
CA LEU A 144 0.92 13.63 25.47
C LEU A 144 1.55 13.42 26.85
N LEU A 145 2.73 12.81 26.93
CA LEU A 145 3.47 12.66 28.18
C LEU A 145 4.13 13.96 28.65
N HIS A 146 4.40 14.89 27.72
CA HIS A 146 4.95 16.21 28.01
C HIS A 146 4.01 17.31 27.49
N PRO A 147 2.80 17.46 28.08
CA PRO A 147 1.89 18.49 27.65
C PRO A 147 2.53 19.86 27.91
N THR A 148 2.92 20.56 26.84
CA THR A 148 3.27 21.98 26.94
C THR A 148 2.06 22.71 27.48
N ALA A 149 2.22 23.41 28.61
CA ALA A 149 1.13 24.14 29.26
C ALA A 149 0.42 25.05 28.23
N ALA A 150 -0.91 24.96 28.16
CA ALA A 150 -1.69 25.87 27.35
C ALA A 150 -1.33 27.32 27.75
N PRO A 151 -1.19 28.26 26.81
CA PRO A 151 -0.96 29.65 27.15
C PRO A 151 -2.09 30.10 28.10
N SER A 152 -1.72 30.61 29.27
CA SER A 152 -2.68 31.20 30.21
C SER A 152 -3.50 32.28 29.48
N PRO A 153 -4.83 32.38 29.66
CA PRO A 153 -5.65 33.41 29.00
C PRO A 153 -5.34 34.87 29.41
N GLY A 154 -4.23 35.14 30.10
CA GLY A 154 -3.98 36.41 30.78
C GLY A 154 -2.56 36.97 30.71
N GLY A 155 -1.72 36.59 29.74
CA GLY A 155 -0.40 37.20 29.54
C GLY A 155 -0.47 38.46 28.67
N ARG A 156 -0.78 39.62 29.29
CA ARG A 156 -0.43 40.94 28.74
C ARG A 156 1.02 41.27 29.03
#